data_AF-A0A9P7E3K3-F1
#
_entry.id   AF-A0A9P7E3K3-F1
#
_cell.length_a   1.000
_cell.length_b   1.000
_cell.length_c   1.000
_cell.angle_alpha   90.00
_cell.angle_beta   90.00
_cell.angle_gamma   90.00
#
_symmetry.space_group_name_H-M   'P 1'
#
loop_
_entity.id
_entity.type
_entity.pdbx_description
1 polymer ?
#
loop_
_entity_poly.entity_id
_entity_poly.type
_entity_poly.pdbx_seq_one_letter_code
_entity_poly.pdbx_strand_id
1 'polypeptide(L)' 'MDITMNYQNYNKSIVLIYGIKLDGWPVGLPFLAPSHMHTIIEVHILRDALKTGACQWKKLT' A
#
# COMPACT_ATOMS: atom_id res chain seq x y z
N MET A 1 4.20 13.49 -13.31
CA MET A 1 4.20 12.05 -13.65
C MET A 1 3.33 11.37 -12.63
N ASP A 2 2.14 10.91 -13.03
CA ASP A 2 1.32 10.07 -12.18
C ASP A 2 1.92 8.65 -12.19
N ILE A 3 2.52 8.26 -11.08
CA ILE A 3 2.99 6.89 -10.88
C ILE A 3 1.80 6.13 -10.28
N THR A 4 0.99 5.51 -11.14
CA THR A 4 -0.09 4.65 -10.69
C THR A 4 0.51 3.35 -10.13
N MET A 5 0.30 3.10 -8.84
CA MET A 5 0.83 1.90 -8.19
C MET A 5 0.16 0.63 -8.72
N ASN A 6 0.96 -0.27 -9.28
CA ASN A 6 0.53 -1.62 -9.61
C ASN A 6 0.71 -2.53 -8.38
N TYR A 7 -0.37 -2.73 -7.64
CA TYR A 7 -0.38 -3.56 -6.42
C TYR A 7 -0.15 -5.06 -6.70
N GLN A 8 -0.56 -5.58 -7.87
CA GLN A 8 -0.30 -6.98 -8.25
C GLN A 8 1.20 -7.25 -8.45
N ASN A 9 1.92 -6.27 -9.00
CA ASN A 9 3.37 -6.36 -9.23
C ASN A 9 4.19 -5.69 -8.12
N TYR A 10 3.56 -5.32 -7.00
CA TYR A 10 4.18 -4.51 -5.95
C TYR A 10 5.52 -5.08 -5.49
N ASN A 11 5.54 -6.38 -5.20
CA ASN A 11 6.71 -7.07 -4.66
C ASN A 11 7.85 -7.22 -5.68
N LYS A 12 7.55 -7.22 -6.98
CA LYS A 12 8.54 -7.44 -8.06
C LYS A 12 9.03 -6.16 -8.72
N SER A 13 8.19 -5.13 -8.81
CA SER A 13 8.51 -3.93 -9.57
C SER A 13 8.68 -2.71 -8.67
N ILE A 14 7.82 -2.48 -7.68
CA ILE A 14 7.92 -1.27 -6.84
C ILE A 14 9.08 -1.38 -5.85
N VAL A 15 9.16 -2.50 -5.14
CA VAL A 15 10.20 -2.72 -4.13
C VAL A 15 11.60 -2.81 -4.76
N LEU A 16 11.74 -3.56 -5.85
CA LEU A 16 13.04 -3.80 -6.50
C LEU A 16 13.51 -2.63 -7.36
N ILE A 17 12.61 -1.95 -8.11
CA ILE A 17 13.03 -0.89 -9.06
C ILE A 17 13.21 0.45 -8.33
N TYR A 18 12.32 0.76 -7.40
CA TYR A 18 12.31 2.07 -6.76
C TYR A 18 12.87 2.06 -5.34
N GLY A 19 13.15 0.87 -4.78
CA GLY A 19 13.64 0.76 -3.40
C GLY A 19 12.67 1.35 -2.40
N ILE A 20 11.35 1.26 -2.64
CA ILE A 20 10.32 1.80 -1.75
C ILE A 20 9.36 0.67 -1.37
N LYS A 21 9.01 0.59 -0.09
CA LYS A 21 8.01 -0.34 0.45
C LYS A 21 6.96 0.38 1.29
N LEU A 22 5.79 -0.21 1.38
CA LEU A 22 4.68 0.14 2.27
C LEU A 22 4.91 -0.70 3.50
N ASP A 23 5.44 -0.04 4.52
CA ASP A 23 5.69 -0.64 5.82
C ASP A 23 4.45 -0.48 6.69
N GLY A 24 4.11 -1.53 7.45
CA GLY A 24 2.96 -1.50 8.35
C GLY A 24 1.59 -1.51 7.65
N TRP A 25 1.47 -2.25 6.54
CA TRP A 25 0.16 -2.52 5.95
C TRP A 25 -0.81 -3.13 6.99
N PRO A 26 -2.10 -2.72 7.03
CA PRO A 26 -3.03 -3.18 8.05
C PRO A 26 -3.17 -4.70 8.08
N VAL A 27 -3.04 -5.29 9.27
CA VAL A 27 -3.20 -6.74 9.48
C VAL A 27 -4.65 -7.13 9.20
N GLY A 28 -4.84 -8.21 8.43
CA GLY A 28 -6.15 -8.71 8.04
C GLY A 28 -6.74 -8.04 6.80
N LEU A 29 -6.07 -7.03 6.24
CA LEU A 29 -6.49 -6.37 5.01
C LEU A 29 -5.75 -6.96 3.80
N PRO A 30 -6.44 -7.43 2.76
CA PRO A 30 -5.76 -7.94 1.57
C PRO A 30 -4.90 -6.83 0.94
N PHE A 31 -3.69 -7.19 0.52
CA PHE A 31 -2.75 -6.25 -0.08
C PHE A 31 -3.14 -5.96 -1.52
N LEU A 32 -4.10 -5.05 -1.70
CA LEU A 32 -4.74 -4.74 -2.98
C LEU A 32 -4.84 -3.23 -3.19
N ALA A 33 -5.07 -2.84 -4.45
CA ALA A 33 -5.37 -1.45 -4.76
C ALA A 33 -6.71 -1.05 -4.13
N PRO A 34 -6.88 0.21 -3.68
CA PRO A 34 -8.15 0.69 -3.15
C PRO A 34 -9.34 0.47 -4.09
N SER A 35 -9.12 0.53 -5.41
CA SER A 35 -10.16 0.25 -6.43
C SER A 35 -10.64 -1.20 -6.48
N HIS A 36 -9.91 -2.13 -5.87
CA HIS A 36 -10.24 -3.55 -5.79
C HIS A 36 -10.67 -3.98 -4.37
N MET A 37 -10.83 -3.03 -3.45
CA MET A 37 -11.40 -3.30 -2.14
C MET A 37 -12.92 -3.45 -2.24
N HIS A 38 -13.47 -4.43 -1.53
CA HIS A 38 -14.87 -4.82 -1.69
C HIS A 38 -15.79 -4.09 -0.70
N THR A 39 -15.22 -3.54 0.37
CA THR A 39 -15.96 -2.86 1.42
C THR A 39 -15.40 -1.48 1.73
N ILE A 40 -16.30 -0.56 2.10
CA ILE A 40 -15.93 0.78 2.59
C ILE A 40 -15.10 0.68 3.88
N ILE A 41 -15.33 -0.38 4.69
CA ILE A 41 -14.59 -0.62 5.93
C ILE A 41 -13.11 -0.86 5.63
N GLU A 42 -12.79 -1.68 4.63
CA GLU A 42 -11.40 -1.90 4.21
C GLU A 42 -10.72 -0.59 3.78
N VAL A 43 -11.42 0.23 3.00
CA VAL A 43 -10.91 1.53 2.55
C VAL A 43 -10.66 2.47 3.74
N HIS A 44 -11.56 2.49 4.73
CA HIS A 44 -11.39 3.28 5.94
C HIS A 44 -10.20 2.82 6.78
N ILE A 45 -10.04 1.50 6.99
CA ILE A 45 -8.91 0.94 7.73
C ILE A 45 -7.59 1.32 7.05
N LEU A 46 -7.49 1.15 5.73
CA LEU A 46 -6.28 1.54 5.00
C LEU A 46 -6.02 3.05 5.09
N ARG A 47 -7.05 3.88 4.89
CA ARG A 47 -6.95 5.34 5.00
C ARG A 47 -6.44 5.75 6.38
N ASP A 48 -7.01 5.18 7.44
CA ASP A 48 -6.68 5.57 8.81
C ASP A 48 -5.26 5.11 9.17
N ALA A 49 -4.85 3.93 8.71
CA ALA A 49 -3.46 3.47 8.85
C ALA A 49 -2.46 4.37 8.12
N LEU A 50 -2.78 4.81 6.90
CA LEU A 50 -1.95 5.77 6.16
C LEU A 50 -1.88 7.13 6.86
N LYS A 51 -3.02 7.62 7.36
CA LYS A 51 -3.13 8.93 8.02
C LYS A 51 -2.41 8.96 9.36
N THR A 52 -2.43 7.86 10.11
CA THR A 52 -1.75 7.74 11.41
C THR A 52 -0.26 7.43 11.26
N GLY A 53 0.21 7.09 10.06
CA GLY A 53 1.58 6.63 9.82
C GLY A 53 1.83 5.18 10.25
N ALA A 54 0.79 4.46 10.69
CA ALA A 54 0.87 3.02 10.94
C ALA A 54 1.20 2.26 9.65
N CYS A 55 0.67 2.73 8.51
CA CYS A 55 1.08 2.33 7.17
C CYS A 55 1.80 3.49 6.48
N GLN A 56 3.02 3.28 6.01
CA GLN A 56 3.82 4.37 5.45
C GLN A 56 4.80 3.89 4.38
N TRP A 57 5.11 4.79 3.45
CA TRP A 57 6.14 4.56 2.45
C TRP A 57 7.53 4.73 3.07
N LYS A 58 8.31 3.65 3.07
CA LYS A 58 9.71 3.67 3.49
C LYS A 58 10.61 3.37 2.32
N LYS A 59 11.67 4.17 2.20
CA LYS A 59 12.78 3.86 1.31
C LYS A 59 13.63 2.75 1.95
N LEU A 60 13.93 1.72 1.18
CA LEU A 60 14.91 0.70 1.49
C LEU A 60 16.28 1.32 1.14
N THR A 61 16.92 1.91 2.14
CA THR A 61 18.34 2.34 2.07
C THR A 61 19.27 1.15 2.12
#